data_AF-A0A556MRC2-F1
#
_entry.id   AF-A0A556MRC2-F1
#
_cell.length_a   1.000
_cell.length_b   1.000
_cell.length_c   1.000
_cell.angle_alpha   90.00
_cell.angle_beta   90.00
_cell.angle_gamma   90.00
#
_symmetry.space_group_name_H-M   'P 1'
#
loop_
_entity.id
_entity.type
_entity.pdbx_description
1 polymer ?
#
loop_
_entity_poly.entity_id
_entity_poly.type
_entity_poly.pdbx_seq_one_letter_code
_entity_poly.pdbx_strand_id
1 'polypeptide(L)'
;MCVPLYFYGAGCSGDVIQKQMEALLLQVGFSEVYVYPDTLAACRALYGNQPGWVAILGTGSILVQYDGIHITRRIGGYGSLIGDEGSGFYFGKLVVQELLRTEEWEAEWTKLFQSRAHILSKLADPDAQKWISGLGAETAKMDFGFLHERNAELFVELYCLPVSGLNEISFIGTYGFEQASVFTRVFEAHSIRVKKGIASPVKDLVDYHRMNEG
;
A
#
# COMPACT_ATOMS: atom_id res chain seq x y z
N MET A 1 -12.98 31.78 -12.35
CA MET A 1 -12.76 30.45 -12.95
C MET A 1 -12.96 29.45 -11.83
N CYS A 2 -13.96 28.56 -11.92
CA CYS A 2 -14.09 27.49 -10.94
C CYS A 2 -13.01 26.45 -11.23
N VAL A 3 -12.30 26.02 -10.19
CA VAL A 3 -11.32 24.95 -10.29
C VAL A 3 -12.06 23.65 -9.96
N PRO A 4 -12.02 22.64 -10.84
CA PRO A 4 -12.63 21.34 -10.56
C PRO A 4 -11.99 20.67 -9.34
N LEU A 5 -12.80 19.95 -8.57
CA LEU A 5 -12.34 19.11 -7.46
C LEU A 5 -12.13 17.67 -7.95
N TYR A 6 -10.89 17.19 -7.87
CA TYR A 6 -10.56 15.79 -8.06
C TYR A 6 -10.39 15.08 -6.72
N PHE A 7 -11.36 14.24 -6.38
CA PHE A 7 -11.35 13.46 -5.15
C PHE A 7 -10.95 12.01 -5.43
N TYR A 8 -9.88 11.55 -4.77
CA TYR A 8 -9.42 10.18 -4.81
C TYR A 8 -9.59 9.54 -3.44
N GLY A 9 -10.49 8.57 -3.32
CA GLY A 9 -10.87 8.01 -2.03
C GLY A 9 -10.70 6.49 -1.94
N ALA A 10 -10.20 6.02 -0.80
CA ALA A 10 -10.30 4.61 -0.43
C ALA A 10 -11.78 4.19 -0.39
N GLY A 11 -12.08 2.99 -0.89
CA GLY A 11 -13.46 2.49 -0.98
C GLY A 11 -14.31 3.12 -2.10
N CYS A 12 -13.81 4.11 -2.84
CA CYS A 12 -14.52 4.74 -3.97
C CYS A 12 -14.39 3.94 -5.28
N SER A 13 -14.33 2.61 -5.23
CA SER A 13 -14.17 1.77 -6.43
C SER A 13 -15.48 1.46 -7.16
N GLY A 14 -16.65 1.68 -6.53
CA GLY A 14 -17.96 1.41 -7.12
C GLY A 14 -18.73 2.68 -7.48
N ASP A 15 -19.41 2.67 -8.62
CA ASP A 15 -20.17 3.80 -9.17
C ASP A 15 -21.15 4.43 -8.18
N VAL A 16 -21.79 3.60 -7.34
CA VAL A 16 -22.74 4.07 -6.32
C VAL A 16 -22.05 4.96 -5.30
N ILE A 17 -20.89 4.52 -4.77
CA ILE A 17 -20.12 5.27 -3.78
C ILE A 17 -19.54 6.54 -4.42
N GLN A 18 -19.05 6.45 -5.66
CA GLN A 18 -18.54 7.62 -6.38
C GLN A 18 -19.62 8.69 -6.55
N LYS A 19 -20.83 8.31 -7.01
CA LYS A 19 -21.96 9.24 -7.17
C LYS A 19 -22.45 9.82 -5.84
N GLN A 20 -22.47 9.01 -4.78
CA GLN A 20 -22.82 9.49 -3.43
C GLN A 20 -21.81 10.53 -2.93
N MET A 21 -20.52 10.25 -3.11
CA MET A 21 -19.46 11.17 -2.73
C MET A 21 -19.47 12.43 -3.58
N GLU A 22 -19.72 12.32 -4.89
CA GLU A 22 -19.87 13.45 -5.80
C GLU A 22 -21.04 14.35 -5.39
N ALA A 23 -22.21 13.77 -5.11
CA ALA A 23 -23.38 14.51 -4.66
C ALA A 23 -23.13 15.23 -3.32
N LEU A 24 -22.44 14.58 -2.37
CA LEU A 24 -22.02 15.21 -1.12
C LEU A 24 -21.02 16.36 -1.39
N LEU A 25 -20.05 16.11 -2.27
CA LEU A 25 -19.14 17.04 -2.93
C LEU A 25 -19.82 18.37 -3.29
N LEU A 26 -20.82 18.23 -4.15
CA LEU A 26 -21.59 19.33 -4.71
C LEU A 26 -22.41 20.05 -3.64
N GLN A 27 -23.01 19.32 -2.69
CA GLN A 27 -23.77 19.90 -1.57
C GLN A 27 -22.90 20.76 -0.65
N VAL A 28 -21.62 20.43 -0.49
CA VAL A 28 -20.65 21.21 0.31
C VAL A 28 -20.25 22.52 -0.38
N GLY A 29 -20.56 22.68 -1.68
CA GLY A 29 -20.38 23.93 -2.42
C GLY A 29 -19.33 23.87 -3.53
N PHE A 30 -18.82 22.68 -3.87
CA PHE A 30 -18.02 22.52 -5.09
C PHE A 30 -18.92 22.54 -6.33
N SER A 31 -18.47 23.16 -7.42
CA SER A 31 -19.28 23.31 -8.65
C SER A 31 -19.04 22.21 -9.68
N GLU A 32 -17.89 21.55 -9.61
CA GLU A 32 -17.45 20.51 -10.54
C GLU A 32 -16.60 19.53 -9.74
N VAL A 33 -17.02 18.26 -9.70
CA VAL A 33 -16.46 17.24 -8.81
C VAL A 33 -16.27 15.95 -9.61
N TYR A 34 -15.08 15.38 -9.51
CA TYR A 34 -14.75 14.07 -10.06
C TYR A 34 -14.28 13.15 -8.94
N VAL A 35 -14.93 11.99 -8.80
CA VAL A 35 -14.61 11.01 -7.76
C VAL A 35 -13.99 9.77 -8.39
N TYR A 36 -12.83 9.38 -7.89
CA TYR A 36 -12.08 8.22 -8.34
C TYR A 36 -11.63 7.35 -7.16
N PRO A 37 -11.32 6.06 -7.37
CA PRO A 37 -10.67 5.26 -6.36
C PRO A 37 -9.22 5.71 -6.14
N ASP A 38 -8.76 5.60 -4.90
CA ASP A 38 -7.35 5.78 -4.50
C ASP A 38 -6.37 4.96 -5.34
N THR A 39 -6.75 3.75 -5.75
CA THR A 39 -5.95 2.91 -6.64
C THR A 39 -5.72 3.54 -8.02
N LEU A 40 -6.68 4.30 -8.54
CA LEU A 40 -6.49 5.04 -9.79
C LEU A 40 -5.58 6.26 -9.58
N ALA A 41 -5.61 6.86 -8.39
CA ALA A 41 -4.67 7.90 -7.99
C ALA A 41 -3.22 7.39 -8.06
N ALA A 42 -2.97 6.19 -7.51
CA ALA A 42 -1.69 5.50 -7.58
C ALA A 42 -1.24 5.27 -9.03
N CYS A 43 -2.13 4.77 -9.90
CA CYS A 43 -1.83 4.55 -11.30
C CYS A 43 -1.46 5.84 -12.04
N ARG A 44 -2.29 6.88 -11.91
CA ARG A 44 -2.06 8.19 -12.56
C ARG A 44 -0.78 8.86 -12.08
N ALA A 45 -0.48 8.77 -10.77
CA ALA A 45 0.75 9.31 -10.20
C ALA A 45 2.03 8.64 -10.72
N LEU A 46 1.99 7.33 -10.99
CA LEU A 46 3.16 6.58 -11.43
C LEU A 46 3.33 6.53 -12.94
N TYR A 47 2.23 6.44 -13.68
CA TYR A 47 2.23 6.16 -15.11
C TYR A 47 1.56 7.24 -15.97
N GLY A 48 0.87 8.22 -15.36
CA GLY A 48 0.10 9.21 -16.11
C GLY A 48 -0.91 8.51 -17.03
N ASN A 49 -0.74 8.63 -18.34
CA ASN A 49 -1.58 7.99 -19.36
C ASN A 49 -0.93 6.77 -20.02
N GLN A 50 0.13 6.21 -19.42
CA GLN A 50 0.82 5.03 -19.93
C GLN A 50 0.32 3.76 -19.23
N PRO A 51 0.30 2.61 -19.91
CA PRO A 51 0.00 1.34 -19.27
C PRO A 51 1.14 0.89 -18.35
N GLY A 52 0.82 0.07 -17.37
CA GLY A 52 1.81 -0.48 -16.46
C GLY A 52 1.23 -1.27 -15.29
N TRP A 53 2.12 -1.81 -14.47
CA TRP A 53 1.76 -2.50 -13.24
C TRP A 53 2.17 -1.68 -12.03
N VAL A 54 1.25 -1.56 -11.07
CA VAL A 54 1.46 -0.81 -9.84
C VAL A 54 1.25 -1.72 -8.63
N ALA A 55 2.29 -1.84 -7.80
CA ALA A 55 2.16 -2.38 -6.45
C ALA A 55 1.84 -1.23 -5.48
N ILE A 56 0.68 -1.28 -4.84
CA ILE A 56 0.35 -0.38 -3.74
C ILE A 56 0.77 -1.10 -2.46
N LEU A 57 1.68 -0.49 -1.70
CA LEU A 57 2.39 -1.07 -0.55
C LEU A 57 2.34 -0.08 0.63
N GLY A 58 1.16 0.06 1.23
CA GLY A 58 0.90 0.95 2.36
C GLY A 58 0.48 0.18 3.61
N THR A 59 -0.59 0.66 4.28
CA THR A 59 -1.23 -0.10 5.37
C THR A 59 -1.72 -1.46 4.89
N GLY A 60 -2.36 -1.51 3.72
CA GLY A 60 -2.67 -2.74 2.99
C GLY A 60 -1.84 -2.84 1.71
N SER A 61 -2.07 -3.90 0.93
CA SER A 61 -1.38 -4.08 -0.34
C SER A 61 -2.28 -4.61 -1.45
N ILE A 62 -1.97 -4.20 -2.69
CA ILE A 62 -2.65 -4.67 -3.89
C ILE A 62 -1.75 -4.50 -5.11
N LEU A 63 -1.81 -5.46 -6.03
CA LEU A 63 -1.23 -5.33 -7.36
C LEU A 63 -2.32 -4.96 -8.37
N VAL A 64 -2.10 -3.89 -9.13
CA VAL A 64 -3.06 -3.43 -10.15
C VAL A 64 -2.40 -3.34 -11.53
N GLN A 65 -3.17 -3.71 -12.55
CA GLN A 65 -2.84 -3.48 -13.95
C GLN A 65 -3.56 -2.24 -14.44
N TYR A 66 -2.83 -1.34 -15.08
CA TYR A 66 -3.32 -0.10 -15.63
C TYR A 66 -3.13 -0.05 -17.14
N ASP A 67 -4.14 0.39 -17.88
CA ASP A 67 -4.07 0.52 -19.36
C ASP A 67 -3.71 1.95 -19.82
N GLY A 68 -3.47 2.88 -18.89
CA GLY A 68 -3.28 4.31 -19.18
C GLY A 68 -4.53 5.16 -18.94
N ILE A 69 -5.68 4.55 -18.69
CA ILE A 69 -6.94 5.24 -18.40
C ILE A 69 -7.67 4.56 -17.23
N HIS A 70 -7.81 3.25 -17.27
CA HIS A 70 -8.55 2.42 -16.32
C HIS A 70 -7.68 1.32 -15.70
N ILE A 71 -8.12 0.85 -14.53
CA ILE A 71 -7.58 -0.35 -13.91
C ILE A 71 -8.26 -1.56 -14.56
N THR A 72 -7.47 -2.39 -15.24
CA THR A 72 -7.98 -3.57 -15.98
C THR A 72 -7.92 -4.85 -15.17
N ARG A 73 -7.04 -4.91 -14.16
CA ARG A 73 -6.91 -6.07 -13.27
C ARG A 73 -6.51 -5.66 -11.86
N ARG A 74 -7.02 -6.40 -10.88
CA ARG A 74 -6.71 -6.27 -9.44
C ARG A 74 -6.36 -7.65 -8.89
N ILE A 75 -5.27 -7.75 -8.14
CA ILE A 75 -4.77 -9.00 -7.55
C ILE A 75 -4.34 -8.68 -6.12
N GLY A 76 -4.84 -9.45 -5.15
CA GLY A 76 -4.70 -9.12 -3.73
C GLY A 76 -5.71 -8.06 -3.28
N GLY A 77 -5.37 -7.30 -2.24
CA GLY A 77 -6.28 -6.28 -1.66
C GLY A 77 -7.50 -6.87 -0.96
N TYR A 78 -7.39 -8.10 -0.44
CA TYR A 78 -8.47 -8.78 0.28
C TYR A 78 -8.63 -8.29 1.73
N GLY A 79 -7.73 -7.42 2.18
CA GLY A 79 -7.71 -6.85 3.52
C GLY A 79 -6.95 -7.71 4.54
N SER A 80 -6.74 -7.10 5.69
CA SER A 80 -5.87 -7.55 6.77
C SER A 80 -6.13 -8.97 7.29
N LEU A 81 -7.38 -9.44 7.20
CA LEU A 81 -7.78 -10.74 7.73
C LEU A 81 -7.21 -11.90 6.90
N ILE A 82 -7.18 -11.79 5.57
CA ILE A 82 -6.88 -12.90 4.67
C ILE A 82 -5.82 -12.60 3.60
N GLY A 83 -5.29 -11.38 3.55
CA GLY A 83 -4.23 -10.99 2.62
C GLY A 83 -3.38 -9.86 3.15
N ASP A 84 -3.08 -8.89 2.27
CA ASP A 84 -2.20 -7.75 2.50
C ASP A 84 -0.69 -8.09 2.63
N GLU A 85 -0.22 -9.24 2.13
CA GLU A 85 1.21 -9.54 2.00
C GLU A 85 1.93 -8.40 1.28
N GLY A 86 3.13 -8.01 1.71
CA GLY A 86 3.83 -6.82 1.23
C GLY A 86 3.40 -5.49 1.84
N SER A 87 2.35 -5.46 2.67
CA SER A 87 1.94 -4.26 3.40
C SER A 87 2.68 -4.07 4.73
N GLY A 88 2.60 -2.86 5.29
CA GLY A 88 3.07 -2.59 6.65
C GLY A 88 2.27 -3.33 7.72
N PHE A 89 0.98 -3.54 7.51
CA PHE A 89 0.16 -4.34 8.43
C PHE A 89 0.62 -5.80 8.46
N TYR A 90 0.89 -6.40 7.30
CA TYR A 90 1.35 -7.78 7.23
C TYR A 90 2.76 -7.94 7.79
N PHE A 91 3.64 -6.95 7.58
CA PHE A 91 4.92 -6.90 8.29
C PHE A 91 4.72 -6.90 9.81
N GLY A 92 3.83 -6.07 10.34
CA GLY A 92 3.53 -6.05 11.78
C GLY A 92 3.02 -7.40 12.28
N LYS A 93 2.19 -8.10 11.50
CA LYS A 93 1.78 -9.48 11.82
C LYS A 93 2.98 -10.42 11.93
N LEU A 94 3.91 -10.36 10.97
CA LEU A 94 5.12 -11.19 10.99
C LEU A 94 5.97 -10.90 12.23
N VAL A 95 6.14 -9.62 12.60
CA VAL A 95 6.86 -9.21 13.82
C VAL A 95 6.20 -9.80 15.06
N VAL A 96 4.87 -9.64 15.20
CA VAL A 96 4.13 -10.20 16.35
C VAL A 96 4.25 -11.72 16.41
N GLN A 97 4.11 -12.41 15.27
CA GLN A 97 4.24 -13.86 15.20
C GLN A 97 5.64 -14.33 15.63
N GLU A 98 6.69 -13.64 15.16
CA GLU A 98 8.06 -13.97 15.53
C GLU A 98 8.29 -13.76 17.04
N LEU A 99 7.87 -12.62 17.59
CA LEU A 99 7.99 -12.34 19.02
C LEU A 99 7.27 -13.37 19.89
N LEU A 100 6.08 -13.83 19.48
CA LEU A 100 5.34 -14.85 20.22
C LEU A 100 6.00 -16.23 20.17
N ARG A 101 6.67 -16.57 19.05
CA ARG A 101 7.31 -17.86 18.81
C ARG A 101 8.71 -17.97 19.43
N THR A 102 9.49 -16.90 19.44
CA THR A 102 10.89 -16.91 19.91
C THR A 102 10.96 -16.99 21.42
N GLU A 103 11.57 -18.05 21.99
CA GLU A 103 11.60 -18.34 23.43
C GLU A 103 12.30 -17.25 24.25
N GLU A 104 13.51 -16.86 23.84
CA GLU A 104 14.34 -15.84 24.50
C GLU A 104 14.36 -14.55 23.69
N TRP A 105 13.93 -13.45 24.30
CA TRP A 105 13.89 -12.15 23.64
C TRP A 105 15.19 -11.38 23.82
N GLU A 106 15.58 -10.68 22.75
CA GLU A 106 16.62 -9.66 22.85
C GLU A 106 16.18 -8.53 23.79
N ALA A 107 17.16 -7.92 24.47
CA ALA A 107 16.89 -6.85 25.44
C ALA A 107 16.14 -5.66 24.82
N GLU A 108 16.34 -5.39 23.52
CA GLU A 108 15.64 -4.33 22.79
C GLU A 108 14.16 -4.66 22.57
N TRP A 109 13.84 -5.92 22.30
CA TRP A 109 12.45 -6.37 22.16
C TRP A 109 11.71 -6.28 23.49
N THR A 110 12.36 -6.66 24.60
CA THR A 110 11.77 -6.50 25.93
C THR A 110 11.48 -5.03 26.25
N LYS A 111 12.34 -4.09 25.84
CA LYS A 111 12.09 -2.65 26.08
C LYS A 111 10.85 -2.15 25.35
N LEU A 112 10.65 -2.56 24.09
CA LEU A 112 9.51 -2.07 23.29
C LEU A 112 8.22 -2.85 23.59
N PHE A 113 8.28 -4.17 23.59
CA PHE A 113 7.11 -5.04 23.68
C PHE A 113 6.77 -5.49 25.10
N GLN A 114 7.66 -5.26 26.06
CA GLN A 114 7.52 -5.57 27.49
C GLN A 114 7.44 -7.06 27.81
N SER A 115 6.41 -7.76 27.32
CA SER A 115 6.20 -9.19 27.54
C SER A 115 5.22 -9.77 26.51
N ARG A 116 5.18 -11.10 26.38
CA ARG A 116 4.15 -11.77 25.57
C ARG A 116 2.73 -11.44 26.02
N ALA A 117 2.50 -11.34 27.34
CA ALA A 117 1.20 -10.96 27.88
C ALA A 117 0.78 -9.54 27.42
N HIS A 118 1.75 -8.62 27.34
CA HIS A 118 1.50 -7.27 26.81
C HIS A 118 1.13 -7.30 25.33
N ILE A 119 1.85 -8.07 24.50
CA ILE A 119 1.50 -8.28 23.08
C ILE A 119 0.08 -8.83 22.95
N LEU A 120 -0.27 -9.89 23.69
CA LEU A 120 -1.61 -10.47 23.64
C LEU A 120 -2.69 -9.47 24.07
N SER A 121 -2.41 -8.63 25.07
CA SER A 121 -3.30 -7.53 25.45
C SER A 121 -3.47 -6.49 24.32
N LYS A 122 -2.40 -6.15 23.61
CA LYS A 122 -2.46 -5.24 22.46
C LYS A 122 -3.26 -5.82 21.29
N LEU A 123 -3.19 -7.13 21.07
CA LEU A 123 -3.96 -7.82 20.04
C LEU A 123 -5.46 -7.90 20.35
N ALA A 124 -5.83 -7.88 21.63
CA ALA A 124 -7.23 -7.86 22.07
C ALA A 124 -7.86 -6.45 22.05
N ASP A 125 -7.06 -5.41 21.86
CA ASP A 125 -7.50 -4.02 21.83
C ASP A 125 -8.31 -3.71 20.55
N PRO A 126 -9.40 -2.92 20.60
CA PRO A 126 -10.12 -2.48 19.40
C PRO A 126 -9.23 -1.81 18.33
N ASP A 127 -8.14 -1.15 18.75
CA ASP A 127 -7.18 -0.48 17.87
C ASP A 127 -6.00 -1.38 17.46
N ALA A 128 -6.07 -2.71 17.69
CA ALA A 128 -5.00 -3.65 17.38
C ALA A 128 -4.48 -3.50 15.94
N GLN A 129 -5.37 -3.28 14.96
CA GLN A 129 -4.94 -3.13 13.57
C GLN A 129 -4.04 -1.91 13.34
N LYS A 130 -4.35 -0.80 14.01
CA LYS A 130 -3.57 0.43 13.93
C LYS A 130 -2.20 0.22 14.59
N TRP A 131 -2.17 -0.42 15.75
CA TRP A 131 -0.92 -0.75 16.44
C TRP A 131 -0.04 -1.67 15.57
N ILE A 132 -0.59 -2.77 15.04
CA ILE A 132 0.13 -3.70 14.16
C ILE A 132 0.70 -2.97 12.94
N SER A 133 -0.08 -2.11 12.29
CA SER A 133 0.38 -1.32 11.12
C SER A 133 1.53 -0.37 11.46
N GLY A 134 1.55 0.16 12.69
CA GLY A 134 2.59 1.06 13.19
C GLY A 134 3.93 0.38 13.46
N LEU A 135 3.94 -0.95 13.61
CA LEU A 135 5.17 -1.70 13.93
C LEU A 135 6.26 -1.54 12.88
N GLY A 136 5.93 -1.33 11.61
CA GLY A 136 6.91 -1.03 10.56
C GLY A 136 7.82 0.15 10.89
N ALA A 137 7.24 1.22 11.45
CA ALA A 137 7.99 2.40 11.84
C ALA A 137 8.60 2.25 13.25
N GLU A 138 7.85 1.66 14.20
CA GLU A 138 8.31 1.49 15.58
C GLU A 138 9.52 0.56 15.70
N THR A 139 9.64 -0.42 14.80
CA THR A 139 10.74 -1.39 14.81
C THR A 139 11.82 -1.11 13.77
N ALA A 140 11.81 0.06 13.12
CA ALA A 140 12.74 0.41 12.04
C ALA A 140 14.23 0.38 12.43
N LYS A 141 14.55 0.40 13.73
CA LYS A 141 15.93 0.31 14.26
C LYS A 141 16.30 -1.09 14.77
N MET A 142 15.36 -2.03 14.76
CA MET A 142 15.56 -3.39 15.24
C MET A 142 15.97 -4.32 14.09
N ASP A 143 16.54 -5.48 14.43
CA ASP A 143 16.90 -6.49 13.44
C ASP A 143 15.69 -7.32 12.97
N PHE A 144 14.81 -6.69 12.19
CA PHE A 144 13.70 -7.35 11.49
C PHE A 144 13.86 -7.29 9.96
N GLY A 145 15.07 -7.06 9.46
CA GLY A 145 15.36 -6.98 8.03
C GLY A 145 14.87 -8.22 7.26
N PHE A 146 15.07 -9.41 7.84
CA PHE A 146 14.61 -10.67 7.26
C PHE A 146 13.07 -10.76 7.13
N LEU A 147 12.32 -10.10 8.01
CA LEU A 147 10.85 -10.05 7.93
C LEU A 147 10.38 -9.09 6.84
N HIS A 148 11.10 -7.98 6.61
CA HIS A 148 10.83 -7.12 5.45
C HIS A 148 11.06 -7.88 4.14
N GLU A 149 12.17 -8.63 4.05
CA GLU A 149 12.46 -9.50 2.90
C GLU A 149 11.38 -10.55 2.71
N ARG A 150 11.01 -11.28 3.77
CA ARG A 150 9.95 -12.28 3.70
C ARG A 150 8.61 -11.68 3.26
N ASN A 151 8.28 -10.48 3.75
CA ASN A 151 7.04 -9.81 3.40
C ASN A 151 7.01 -9.40 1.91
N ALA A 152 8.12 -8.87 1.40
CA ALA A 152 8.26 -8.54 -0.02
C ALA A 152 8.22 -9.80 -0.90
N GLU A 153 8.88 -10.88 -0.47
CA GLU A 153 8.89 -12.16 -1.16
C GLU A 153 7.47 -12.73 -1.29
N LEU A 154 6.70 -12.70 -0.19
CA LEU A 154 5.30 -13.14 -0.19
C LEU A 154 4.43 -12.33 -1.17
N PHE A 155 4.64 -11.02 -1.28
CA PHE A 155 3.94 -10.20 -2.29
C PHE A 155 4.27 -10.68 -3.70
N VAL A 156 5.55 -10.94 -3.99
CA VAL A 156 5.96 -11.42 -5.31
C VAL A 156 5.41 -12.81 -5.61
N GLU A 157 5.58 -13.76 -4.68
CA GLU A 157 5.12 -15.14 -4.80
C GLU A 157 3.61 -15.23 -5.07
N LEU A 158 2.81 -14.50 -4.29
CA LEU A 158 1.36 -14.61 -4.32
C LEU A 158 0.70 -13.75 -5.39
N TYR A 159 1.27 -12.59 -5.71
CA TYR A 159 0.60 -11.60 -6.55
C TYR A 159 1.32 -11.35 -7.88
N CYS A 160 2.64 -11.38 -7.91
CA CYS A 160 3.41 -11.08 -9.12
C CYS A 160 3.66 -12.32 -10.00
N LEU A 161 4.19 -13.40 -9.44
CA LEU A 161 4.54 -14.61 -10.21
C LEU A 161 3.35 -15.27 -10.94
N PRO A 162 2.10 -15.23 -10.42
CA PRO A 162 0.94 -15.72 -11.17
C PRO A 162 0.56 -14.87 -12.40
N VAL A 163 1.24 -13.74 -12.64
CA VAL A 163 0.96 -12.83 -13.76
C VAL A 163 1.96 -13.06 -14.89
N SER A 164 1.51 -13.73 -15.95
CA SER A 164 2.31 -13.89 -17.17
C SER A 164 2.75 -12.55 -17.76
N GLY A 165 4.04 -12.40 -18.02
CA GLY A 165 4.61 -11.23 -18.69
C GLY A 165 4.81 -10.00 -17.80
N LEU A 166 4.62 -10.11 -16.49
CA LEU A 166 5.00 -9.06 -15.54
C LEU A 166 6.54 -9.01 -15.42
N ASN A 167 7.17 -8.06 -16.09
CA ASN A 167 8.62 -7.86 -16.08
C ASN A 167 9.05 -6.43 -15.70
N GLU A 168 8.09 -5.53 -15.52
CA GLU A 168 8.29 -4.16 -15.05
C GLU A 168 7.16 -3.81 -14.07
N ILE A 169 7.51 -3.17 -12.96
CA ILE A 169 6.56 -2.69 -11.96
C ILE A 169 6.98 -1.33 -11.41
N SER A 170 6.02 -0.51 -11.02
CA SER A 170 6.25 0.62 -10.12
C SER A 170 5.53 0.39 -8.80
N PHE A 171 5.96 1.01 -7.72
CA PHE A 171 5.27 0.89 -6.45
C PHE A 171 4.98 2.23 -5.78
N ILE A 172 3.95 2.23 -4.93
CA ILE A 172 3.54 3.40 -4.16
C ILE A 172 3.04 3.02 -2.78
N GLY A 173 3.37 3.84 -1.78
CA GLY A 173 2.91 3.69 -0.41
C GLY A 173 4.06 3.89 0.56
N THR A 174 3.73 4.36 1.76
CA THR A 174 4.75 4.73 2.76
C THR A 174 5.63 3.55 3.16
N TYR A 175 5.03 2.40 3.47
CA TYR A 175 5.77 1.19 3.84
C TYR A 175 6.70 0.71 2.72
N GLY A 176 6.18 0.57 1.50
CA GLY A 176 6.99 0.17 0.34
C GLY A 176 8.12 1.15 0.03
N PHE A 177 7.89 2.45 0.24
CA PHE A 177 8.90 3.50 0.04
C PHE A 177 9.98 3.49 1.11
N GLU A 178 9.62 3.32 2.38
CA GLU A 178 10.58 3.18 3.48
C GLU A 178 11.46 1.94 3.30
N GLN A 179 10.89 0.87 2.72
CA GLN A 179 11.57 -0.39 2.43
C GLN A 179 11.97 -0.54 0.96
N ALA A 180 12.18 0.57 0.25
CA ALA A 180 12.39 0.57 -1.21
C ALA A 180 13.56 -0.31 -1.66
N SER A 181 14.65 -0.36 -0.89
CA SER A 181 15.82 -1.20 -1.20
C SER A 181 15.50 -2.70 -1.12
N VAL A 182 14.69 -3.10 -0.13
CA VAL A 182 14.23 -4.48 0.04
C VAL A 182 13.31 -4.87 -1.12
N PHE A 183 12.28 -4.08 -1.38
CA PHE A 183 11.34 -4.36 -2.47
C PHE A 183 12.03 -4.39 -3.82
N THR A 184 12.91 -3.44 -4.11
CA THR A 184 13.64 -3.40 -5.39
C THR A 184 14.48 -4.65 -5.58
N ARG A 185 15.28 -5.03 -4.58
CA ARG A 185 16.10 -6.25 -4.63
C ARG A 185 15.24 -7.50 -4.83
N VAL A 186 14.12 -7.62 -4.11
CA VAL A 186 13.24 -8.78 -4.22
C VAL A 186 12.56 -8.84 -5.60
N PHE A 187 11.99 -7.75 -6.11
CA PHE A 187 11.43 -7.72 -7.46
C PHE A 187 12.47 -8.09 -8.52
N GLU A 188 13.68 -7.52 -8.44
CA GLU A 188 14.75 -7.78 -9.41
C GLU A 188 15.28 -9.22 -9.35
N ALA A 189 15.31 -9.85 -8.16
CA ALA A 189 15.65 -11.26 -8.02
C ALA A 189 14.66 -12.17 -8.78
N HIS A 190 13.41 -11.72 -8.96
CA HIS A 190 12.38 -12.40 -9.74
C HIS A 190 12.27 -11.89 -11.19
N SER A 191 13.30 -11.20 -11.70
CA SER A 191 13.33 -10.61 -13.05
C SER A 191 12.23 -9.58 -13.32
N ILE A 192 11.71 -8.92 -12.28
CA ILE A 192 10.76 -7.82 -12.37
C ILE A 192 11.52 -6.51 -12.14
N ARG A 193 11.72 -5.73 -13.20
CA ARG A 193 12.41 -4.44 -13.10
C ARG A 193 11.53 -3.42 -12.38
N VAL A 194 12.08 -2.75 -11.36
CA VAL A 194 11.41 -1.60 -10.74
C VAL A 194 11.66 -0.34 -11.57
N LYS A 195 10.58 0.33 -12.00
CA LYS A 195 10.66 1.59 -12.75
C LYS A 195 10.71 2.81 -11.85
N LYS A 196 9.83 2.88 -10.85
CA LYS A 196 9.72 4.00 -9.91
C LYS A 196 9.05 3.56 -8.60
N GLY A 197 9.49 4.11 -7.48
CA GLY A 197 8.85 4.00 -6.18
C GLY A 197 8.54 5.39 -5.61
N ILE A 198 7.32 5.64 -5.14
CA ILE A 198 6.95 6.92 -4.47
C ILE A 198 6.18 6.68 -3.16
N ALA A 199 6.30 7.60 -2.20
CA ALA A 199 5.57 7.48 -0.93
C ALA A 199 4.09 7.88 -1.04
N SER A 200 3.77 8.90 -1.84
CA SER A 200 2.45 9.53 -1.90
C SER A 200 2.16 10.08 -3.30
N PRO A 201 0.89 10.04 -3.78
CA PRO A 201 0.56 10.42 -5.14
C PRO A 201 0.33 11.93 -5.34
N VAL A 202 0.20 12.71 -4.25
CA VAL A 202 -0.36 14.08 -4.29
C VAL A 202 0.37 15.00 -5.28
N LYS A 203 1.70 15.00 -5.23
CA LYS A 203 2.51 15.86 -6.12
C LYS A 203 2.32 15.47 -7.59
N ASP A 204 2.48 14.19 -7.90
CA ASP A 204 2.36 13.68 -9.27
C ASP A 204 0.93 13.82 -9.83
N LEU A 205 -0.11 13.75 -8.98
CA LEU A 205 -1.50 13.99 -9.38
C LEU A 205 -1.79 15.45 -9.73
N VAL A 206 -1.18 16.40 -9.00
CA VAL A 206 -1.29 17.83 -9.35
C VAL A 206 -0.71 18.07 -10.74
N ASP A 207 0.44 17.46 -11.04
CA ASP A 207 1.08 17.60 -12.34
C ASP A 207 0.26 16.88 -13.45
N TYR A 208 -0.29 15.69 -13.16
CA TYR A 208 -1.15 14.94 -14.09
C TYR A 208 -2.36 15.76 -14.57
N HIS A 209 -3.09 16.38 -13.63
CA HIS A 209 -4.29 17.16 -13.97
C HIS A 209 -3.96 18.47 -14.67
N ARG A 210 -2.85 19.13 -14.28
CA ARG A 210 -2.37 20.33 -14.99
C ARG A 210 -2.02 20.07 -16.46
N MET A 211 -1.49 18.89 -16.78
CA MET A 211 -1.06 18.56 -18.15
C MET A 211 -2.17 18.06 -19.06
N ASN A 212 -3.24 17.49 -18.50
CA ASN A 212 -4.31 16.87 -19.28
C ASN A 212 -5.57 17.73 -19.43
N GLU A 213 -5.68 18.82 -18.67
CA GLU A 213 -6.90 19.63 -18.57
C GLU A 213 -6.61 21.14 -18.67
N GLY A 214 -5.40 21.49 -19.13
CA GLY A 214 -4.97 22.86 -19.44
C GLY A 214 -5.29 23.28 -20.87
#